data_AF-A0AAU5BDZ4-F1
#
_entry.id   AF-A0AAU5BDZ4-F1
#
_cell.length_a   1.000
_cell.length_b   1.000
_cell.length_c   1.000
_cell.angle_alpha   90.00
_cell.angle_beta   90.00
_cell.angle_gamma   90.00
#
_symmetry.space_group_name_H-M   'P 1'
#
loop_
_entity.id
_entity.type
_entity.pdbx_description
1 polymer ?
#
loop_
_entity_poly.entity_id
_entity_poly.type
_entity_poly.pdbx_seq_one_letter_code
_entity_poly.pdbx_strand_id
1 'polypeptide(L)'
;MYAIHIRQNALGPGLCRLDIQDVVKELAAVHDCVLEHIYAPRSNENGHSGVLYVTGESLNTAGAGVLGAVRRAISGTHMWADLAISVDPWSAGMCDATVRVAPLRMVGTAGDRA
;
A
#
# COMPACT_ATOMS: atom_id res chain seq x y z
N MET A 1 7.32 9.11 -13.92
CA MET A 1 6.05 8.93 -13.20
C MET A 1 5.72 7.45 -13.20
N TYR A 2 5.32 6.91 -12.06
CA TYR A 2 5.02 5.50 -11.84
C TYR A 2 3.65 5.36 -11.19
N ALA A 3 2.83 4.44 -11.67
CA ALA A 3 1.54 4.08 -11.10
C ALA A 3 1.74 3.00 -10.02
N ILE A 4 1.65 3.41 -8.75
CA ILE A 4 1.81 2.54 -7.60
C ILE A 4 0.43 2.23 -7.01
N HIS A 5 0.02 0.96 -7.10
CA HIS A 5 -1.26 0.51 -6.61
C HIS A 5 -1.19 0.17 -5.11
N ILE A 6 -2.16 0.62 -4.33
CA ILE A 6 -2.31 0.23 -2.92
C ILE A 6 -3.48 -0.74 -2.83
N ARG A 7 -3.16 -2.01 -2.56
CA ARG A 7 -4.13 -3.09 -2.44
C ARG A 7 -4.25 -3.52 -0.99
N GLN A 8 -5.41 -3.28 -0.39
CA GLN A 8 -5.73 -3.76 0.94
C GLN A 8 -6.66 -4.97 0.84
N ASN A 9 -6.19 -6.15 1.24
CA ASN A 9 -7.01 -7.36 1.19
C ASN A 9 -8.31 -7.17 1.98
N ALA A 10 -9.40 -7.82 1.51
CA ALA A 10 -10.70 -7.75 2.14
C ALA A 10 -10.58 -8.02 3.64
N LEU A 11 -10.94 -7.01 4.41
CA LEU A 11 -10.84 -7.02 5.86
C LEU A 11 -12.09 -7.71 6.43
N GLY A 12 -11.88 -8.66 7.34
CA GLY A 12 -12.93 -9.11 8.24
C GLY A 12 -13.51 -7.95 9.08
N PRO A 13 -14.72 -8.11 9.61
CA PRO A 13 -15.37 -7.08 10.43
C PRO A 13 -14.47 -6.68 11.62
N GLY A 14 -14.33 -5.37 11.85
CA GLY A 14 -13.54 -4.80 12.95
C GLY A 14 -12.07 -4.50 12.66
N LEU A 15 -11.59 -4.75 11.44
CA LEU A 15 -10.21 -4.42 11.07
C LEU A 15 -10.08 -3.00 10.48
N CYS A 16 -8.94 -2.37 10.75
CA CYS A 16 -8.63 -0.98 10.38
C CYS A 16 -8.51 -0.82 8.85
N ARG A 17 -9.38 0.02 8.26
CA ARG A 17 -9.30 0.41 6.85
C ARG A 17 -8.17 1.41 6.66
N LEU A 18 -7.34 1.21 5.63
CA LEU A 18 -6.34 2.19 5.22
C LEU A 18 -7.03 3.34 4.48
N ASP A 19 -6.93 4.54 5.01
CA ASP A 19 -7.34 5.75 4.30
C ASP A 19 -6.21 6.20 3.37
N ILE A 20 -6.53 6.34 2.08
CA ILE A 20 -5.58 6.81 1.07
C ILE A 20 -5.09 8.23 1.38
N GLN A 21 -5.90 9.06 2.05
CA GLN A 21 -5.52 10.42 2.42
C GLN A 21 -4.42 10.44 3.49
N ASP A 22 -4.37 9.45 4.39
CA ASP A 22 -3.30 9.35 5.37
C ASP A 22 -1.99 8.92 4.71
N VAL A 23 -2.05 8.03 3.70
CA VAL A 23 -0.87 7.71 2.88
C VAL A 23 -0.35 8.93 2.14
N VAL A 24 -1.24 9.76 1.59
CA VAL A 24 -0.87 10.99 0.87
C VAL A 24 -0.17 11.98 1.78
N LYS A 25 -0.67 12.20 3.00
CA LYS A 25 -0.01 13.05 4.01
C LYS A 25 1.39 12.53 4.32
N GLU A 26 1.54 11.23 4.54
CA GLU A 26 2.81 10.60 4.84
C GLU A 26 3.79 10.61 3.66
N LEU A 27 3.29 10.56 2.43
CA LEU A 27 4.10 10.61 1.21
C LEU A 27 4.63 12.03 0.96
N ALA A 28 3.90 13.07 1.34
CA ALA A 28 4.35 14.46 1.23
C ALA A 28 5.62 14.75 2.06
N ALA A 29 5.94 13.92 3.05
CA ALA A 29 7.17 13.99 3.84
C ALA A 29 8.36 13.23 3.19
N VAL A 30 8.18 12.58 2.04
CA VAL A 30 9.24 11.84 1.35
C VAL A 30 9.87 12.72 0.27
N HIS A 31 11.07 13.25 0.55
CA HIS A 31 11.74 14.23 -0.32
C HIS A 31 12.00 13.75 -1.75
N ASP A 32 12.26 12.46 -1.96
CA ASP A 32 12.61 11.90 -3.27
C ASP A 32 11.38 11.41 -4.07
N CYS A 33 10.16 11.75 -3.61
CA CYS A 33 8.90 11.35 -4.23
C CYS A 33 7.95 12.53 -4.34
N VAL A 34 7.43 12.77 -5.53
CA VAL A 34 6.37 13.78 -5.77
C VAL A 34 5.10 13.06 -6.18
N LEU A 35 4.02 13.30 -5.44
CA LEU A 35 2.70 12.81 -5.79
C LEU A 35 2.07 13.72 -6.85
N GLU A 36 1.75 13.17 -8.01
CA GLU A 36 1.16 13.90 -9.14
C GLU A 36 -0.37 13.78 -9.16
N HIS A 37 -0.87 12.55 -8.96
CA HIS A 37 -2.29 12.25 -9.07
C HIS A 37 -2.70 11.08 -8.19
N ILE A 38 -3.97 11.08 -7.78
CA ILE A 38 -4.59 10.01 -6.98
C ILE A 38 -5.82 9.51 -7.71
N TYR A 39 -5.86 8.21 -7.99
CA TYR A 39 -7.09 7.53 -8.38
C TYR A 39 -7.59 6.67 -7.23
N ALA A 40 -8.62 7.14 -6.53
CA ALA A 40 -9.23 6.45 -5.39
C ALA A 40 -10.72 6.20 -5.66
N PRO A 41 -11.10 5.06 -6.27
CA PRO A 41 -12.50 4.77 -6.56
C PRO A 41 -13.30 4.68 -5.25
N ARG A 42 -14.42 5.41 -5.20
CA ARG A 42 -15.37 5.37 -4.07
C ARG A 42 -16.24 4.11 -4.13
N SER A 43 -15.70 2.93 -3.78
CA SER A 43 -16.47 1.86 -3.11
C SER A 43 -15.73 0.51 -3.03
N ASN A 44 -15.74 -0.05 -1.83
CA ASN A 44 -16.18 -1.39 -1.37
C ASN A 44 -15.96 -2.67 -2.20
N GLU A 45 -15.65 -2.66 -3.49
CA GLU A 45 -15.92 -3.85 -4.31
C GLU A 45 -14.75 -4.84 -4.47
N ASN A 46 -13.48 -4.48 -4.27
CA ASN A 46 -12.40 -5.44 -4.62
C ASN A 46 -11.12 -5.40 -3.76
N GLY A 47 -11.13 -4.77 -2.58
CA GLY A 47 -9.92 -4.70 -1.74
C GLY A 47 -8.81 -3.82 -2.35
N HIS A 48 -9.21 -2.76 -3.07
CA HIS A 48 -8.30 -1.76 -3.62
C HIS A 48 -8.49 -0.47 -2.83
N SER A 49 -7.41 0.12 -2.31
CA SER A 49 -7.46 1.39 -1.57
C SER A 49 -7.23 2.59 -2.48
N GLY A 50 -6.54 2.41 -3.62
CA GLY A 50 -6.32 3.43 -4.64
C GLY A 50 -5.02 3.24 -5.43
N VAL A 51 -4.82 4.01 -6.49
CA VAL A 51 -3.58 4.10 -7.27
C VAL A 51 -2.98 5.50 -7.08
N LEU A 52 -1.70 5.55 -6.72
CA LEU A 52 -0.92 6.78 -6.61
C LEU A 52 0.01 6.90 -7.83
N TYR A 53 -0.05 8.04 -8.51
CA TYR A 53 0.88 8.37 -9.59
C TYR A 53 2.01 9.21 -9.00
N VAL A 54 3.20 8.62 -8.92
CA VAL A 54 4.34 9.20 -8.18
C VAL A 54 5.53 9.39 -9.12
N THR A 55 6.14 10.57 -9.09
CA THR A 55 7.42 10.84 -9.73
C THR A 55 8.54 10.60 -8.73
N GLY A 56 9.55 9.84 -9.13
CA GLY A 56 10.78 9.60 -8.39
C GLY A 56 11.92 9.27 -9.36
N GLU A 57 13.15 9.20 -8.88
CA GLU A 57 14.33 8.90 -9.72
C GLU A 57 14.22 7.54 -10.44
N SER A 58 13.61 6.56 -9.77
CA SER A 58 13.38 5.22 -10.30
C SER A 58 12.08 4.63 -9.77
N LEU A 59 11.61 3.53 -10.38
CA LEU A 59 10.47 2.76 -9.89
C LEU A 59 10.72 2.24 -8.46
N ASN A 60 11.96 1.85 -8.16
CA ASN A 60 12.35 1.41 -6.82
C ASN A 60 12.24 2.55 -5.82
N THR A 61 12.68 3.75 -6.17
CA THR A 61 12.60 4.95 -5.32
C THR A 61 11.14 5.32 -5.05
N ALA A 62 10.32 5.43 -6.11
CA ALA A 62 8.90 5.75 -5.98
C ALA A 62 8.13 4.67 -5.19
N GLY A 63 8.38 3.40 -5.49
CA GLY A 63 7.76 2.27 -4.79
C GLY A 63 8.16 2.22 -3.30
N ALA A 64 9.44 2.42 -2.98
CA ALA A 64 9.92 2.47 -1.59
C ALA A 64 9.35 3.66 -0.83
N GLY A 65 9.22 4.83 -1.47
CA GLY A 65 8.59 6.01 -0.90
C GLY A 65 7.13 5.77 -0.54
N VAL A 66 6.35 5.20 -1.47
CA VAL A 66 4.95 4.82 -1.21
C VAL A 66 4.84 3.74 -0.15
N LEU A 67 5.69 2.71 -0.17
CA LEU A 67 5.72 1.68 0.88
C LEU A 67 6.00 2.28 2.26
N GLY A 68 6.97 3.20 2.35
CA GLY A 68 7.30 3.91 3.59
C GLY A 68 6.13 4.74 4.10
N ALA A 69 5.46 5.48 3.21
CA ALA A 69 4.28 6.26 3.55
C ALA A 69 3.12 5.38 4.06
N VAL A 70 2.85 4.25 3.38
CA VAL A 70 1.85 3.28 3.83
C VAL A 70 2.20 2.72 5.20
N ARG A 71 3.46 2.34 5.44
CA ARG A 71 3.92 1.81 6.74
C ARG A 71 3.74 2.81 7.88
N ARG A 72 3.96 4.11 7.63
CA ARG A 72 3.69 5.16 8.62
C ARG A 72 2.19 5.33 8.86
N ALA A 73 1.38 5.35 7.80
CA ALA A 73 -0.08 5.48 7.91
C ALA A 73 -0.73 4.33 8.69
N ILE A 74 -0.18 3.11 8.64
CA ILE A 74 -0.66 1.95 9.40
C ILE A 74 0.09 1.72 10.72
N SER A 75 0.98 2.63 11.11
CA SER A 75 1.74 2.51 12.37
C SER A 75 0.78 2.43 13.57
N GLY A 76 1.04 1.51 14.49
CA GLY A 76 0.16 1.26 15.65
C GLY A 76 -1.08 0.40 15.35
N THR A 77 -1.27 -0.05 14.10
CA THR A 77 -2.32 -1.00 13.73
C THR A 77 -1.77 -2.44 13.62
N HIS A 78 -2.66 -3.43 13.59
CA HIS A 78 -2.29 -4.84 13.37
C HIS A 78 -2.17 -5.17 11.88
N MET A 79 -1.53 -4.30 11.09
CA MET A 79 -1.39 -4.43 9.65
C MET A 79 0.09 -4.45 9.26
N TRP A 80 0.42 -5.13 8.16
CA TRP A 80 1.73 -5.06 7.51
C TRP A 80 1.57 -4.61 6.06
N ALA A 81 2.66 -4.10 5.50
CA ALA A 81 2.73 -3.69 4.10
C ALA A 81 4.03 -4.14 3.42
N ASP A 82 3.92 -4.52 2.15
CA ASP A 82 5.04 -4.96 1.31
C ASP A 82 4.86 -4.51 -0.14
N LEU A 83 5.96 -4.36 -0.86
CA LEU A 83 6.02 -3.86 -2.23
C LEU A 83 6.33 -4.99 -3.21
N ALA A 84 5.44 -5.20 -4.16
CA ALA A 84 5.65 -6.08 -5.30
C ALA A 84 5.80 -5.24 -6.57
N ILE A 85 6.97 -5.32 -7.20
CA ILE A 85 7.25 -4.65 -8.49
C ILE A 85 6.94 -5.65 -9.61
N SER A 86 6.17 -5.23 -10.62
CA SER A 86 5.90 -6.10 -11.77
C SER A 86 7.15 -6.20 -12.63
N VAL A 87 7.64 -7.42 -12.86
CA VAL A 87 8.78 -7.68 -13.76
C VAL A 87 8.34 -7.85 -15.22
N ASP A 88 7.03 -7.92 -15.47
CA ASP A 88 6.48 -8.08 -16.81
C ASP A 88 5.64 -6.84 -17.20
N PRO A 89 6.09 -6.08 -18.22
CA PRO A 89 5.41 -4.88 -18.69
C PRO A 89 4.10 -5.17 -19.45
N TRP A 90 3.81 -6.42 -19.84
CA TRP A 90 2.59 -6.80 -20.57
C TRP A 90 1.45 -7.29 -19.67
N SER A 91 1.74 -7.76 -18.47
CA SER A 91 0.74 -8.16 -17.46
C SER A 91 0.25 -7.02 -16.57
N ALA A 92 0.91 -5.86 -16.65
CA ALA A 92 0.48 -4.64 -15.98
C ALA A 92 -0.71 -4.01 -16.72
N GLY A 93 -1.90 -4.54 -16.45
CA GLY A 93 -3.10 -3.70 -16.51
C GLY A 93 -2.91 -2.50 -15.56
N MET A 94 -2.33 -1.42 -16.07
CA MET A 94 -2.26 -0.07 -15.50
C MET A 94 -1.36 0.23 -14.28
N CYS A 95 -0.56 -0.69 -13.73
CA CYS A 95 0.28 -0.39 -12.54
C CYS A 95 1.73 -0.92 -12.65
N ASP A 96 2.71 -0.08 -12.31
CA ASP A 96 4.14 -0.43 -12.31
C ASP A 96 4.55 -1.24 -11.07
N ALA A 97 3.91 -0.98 -9.93
CA ALA A 97 4.11 -1.73 -8.70
C ALA A 97 2.83 -1.77 -7.85
N THR A 98 2.79 -2.69 -6.88
CA THR A 98 1.70 -2.83 -5.91
C THR A 98 2.26 -2.88 -4.49
N VAL A 99 1.82 -1.95 -3.65
CA VAL A 99 1.92 -2.06 -2.20
C VAL A 99 0.72 -2.85 -1.68
N ARG A 100 1.00 -4.03 -1.13
CA ARG A 100 -0.01 -4.91 -0.52
C ARG A 100 -0.10 -4.60 0.96
N VAL A 101 -1.32 -4.49 1.46
CA VAL A 101 -1.62 -4.19 2.86
C VAL A 101 -2.55 -5.28 3.39
N ALA A 102 -2.15 -5.93 4.47
CA ALA A 102 -2.91 -7.04 5.04
C ALA A 102 -2.76 -7.09 6.56
N PRO A 103 -3.69 -7.73 7.27
CA PRO A 103 -3.53 -7.96 8.71
C PRO A 103 -2.26 -8.75 8.98
N LEU A 104 -1.54 -8.38 10.04
CA LEU A 104 -0.55 -9.26 10.63
C LEU A 104 -1.29 -10.54 10.99
N ARG A 105 -0.85 -11.68 10.45
CA ARG A 105 -1.30 -12.96 10.98
C ARG A 105 -0.88 -12.95 12.44
N MET A 106 -1.84 -12.87 13.36
CA MET A 106 -1.58 -13.29 14.73
C MET A 106 -1.15 -14.74 14.61
N VAL A 107 0.16 -14.99 14.67
CA VAL A 107 0.66 -16.29 15.04
C VAL A 107 0.02 -16.49 16.41
N GLY A 108 -1.04 -17.29 16.46
CA GLY A 108 -1.63 -17.69 17.72
C GLY A 108 -0.48 -18.18 18.57
N THR A 109 -0.26 -17.55 19.72
CA THR A 109 0.52 -18.16 20.77
C THR A 109 -0.20 -19.45 21.11
N ALA A 110 0.21 -20.55 20.47
CA ALA A 110 -0.10 -21.89 20.91
C ALA A 110 0.72 -22.13 22.18
N GLY A 111 0.32 -21.45 23.26
CA GLY A 111 0.38 -22.03 24.59
C GLY A 111 -0.70 -23.08 24.63
N ASP A 112 -0.37 -24.30 24.21
CA ASP A 112 -0.97 -25.54 24.68
C ASP A 112 -0.20 -26.72 24.08
N ARG A 113 0.83 -27.13 24.81
CA ARG A 113 1.12 -28.54 25.11
C ARG A 113 2.09 -28.55 26.29
N ALA A 114 1.48 -28.70 27.46
CA ALA A 114 2.09 -29.34 28.61
C ALA A 114 2.56 -30.77 28.25
#